data_AF-A0A947VUQ9-F1
#
_entry.id   AF-A0A947VUQ9-F1
#
_cell.length_a   1.000
_cell.length_b   1.000
_cell.length_c   1.000
_cell.angle_alpha   90.00
_cell.angle_beta   90.00
_cell.angle_gamma   90.00
#
_symmetry.space_group_name_H-M   'P 1'
#
loop_
_entity.id
_entity.type
_entity.pdbx_description
1 polymer ?
#
loop_
_entity_poly.entity_id
_entity_poly.type
_entity_poly.pdbx_seq_one_letter_code
_entity_poly.pdbx_strand_id
1 'polypeptide(L)'
;MSIKDQRGITTFWGISIILMEAVVVFFVFYTLYFFWIENPTPTSNILIMKVFKPGSSIDIPDEVDTDGWLSYQNNSYNFSLKYPTGYDISEDSLMYGEYEGKSISFNKPSEDSFGIRIFKVMEEEKIADTYERLTGVDPSIYQHVVMEVAGIEA
;
A
#
# COMPACT_ATOMS: atom_id res chain seq x y z
N MET A 1 8.79 65.83 -22.60
CA MET A 1 9.18 64.43 -22.33
C MET A 1 9.75 63.86 -23.62
N SER A 2 11.02 63.41 -23.62
CA SER A 2 11.71 62.99 -24.84
C SER A 2 11.20 61.62 -25.30
N ILE A 3 11.02 61.43 -26.61
CA ILE A 3 10.62 60.14 -27.21
C ILE A 3 11.58 59.00 -26.84
N LYS A 4 12.83 59.33 -26.48
CA LYS A 4 13.82 58.35 -25.99
C LYS A 4 13.49 57.81 -24.58
N ASP A 5 12.83 58.60 -23.73
CA ASP A 5 12.50 58.19 -22.35
C ASP A 5 11.31 57.23 -22.29
N GLN A 6 10.39 57.30 -23.25
CA GLN A 6 9.22 56.41 -23.28
C GLN A 6 9.55 54.96 -23.65
N ARG A 7 10.66 54.72 -24.37
CA ARG A 7 11.06 53.36 -24.77
C ARG A 7 11.64 52.53 -23.61
N GLY A 8 12.32 53.18 -22.66
CA GLY A 8 12.85 52.48 -21.48
C GLY A 8 11.74 51.95 -20.56
N ILE A 9 10.67 52.72 -20.42
CA ILE A 9 9.54 52.39 -19.55
C ILE A 9 8.77 51.17 -20.09
N THR A 10 8.50 51.12 -21.40
CA THR A 10 7.74 49.98 -21.98
C THR A 10 8.52 48.68 -21.93
N THR A 11 9.84 48.70 -22.13
CA THR A 11 10.69 47.51 -21.99
C THR A 11 10.73 47.02 -20.54
N PHE A 12 10.81 47.92 -19.56
CA PHE A 12 10.80 47.56 -18.14
C PHE A 12 9.51 46.85 -17.73
N TRP A 13 8.35 47.38 -18.13
CA TRP A 13 7.06 46.74 -17.84
C TRP A 13 6.94 45.35 -18.49
N GLY A 14 7.42 45.21 -19.73
CA GLY A 14 7.42 43.91 -20.42
C GLY A 14 8.24 42.84 -19.68
N ILE A 15 9.45 43.19 -19.23
CA ILE A 15 10.30 42.27 -18.44
C ILE A 15 9.65 41.92 -17.10
N SER A 16 9.04 42.91 -16.43
CA SER A 16 8.40 42.69 -15.13
C SER A 16 7.23 41.71 -15.22
N ILE A 17 6.44 41.75 -16.30
CA ILE A 17 5.31 40.83 -16.50
C ILE A 17 5.82 39.40 -16.68
N ILE A 18 6.84 39.22 -17.53
CA ILE A 18 7.43 37.90 -17.79
C ILE A 18 7.99 37.27 -16.50
N LEU A 19 8.65 38.06 -15.66
CA LEU A 19 9.16 37.57 -14.37
C LEU A 19 8.03 37.15 -13.42
N MET A 20 6.93 37.90 -13.40
CA MET A 20 5.78 37.56 -12.55
C MET A 20 5.13 36.25 -12.98
N GLU A 21 4.96 36.03 -14.29
CA GLU A 21 4.43 34.76 -14.83
C GLU A 21 5.35 33.58 -14.50
N ALA A 22 6.67 33.75 -14.64
CA ALA A 22 7.64 32.72 -14.30
C ALA A 22 7.58 32.31 -12.82
N VAL A 23 7.39 33.27 -11.90
CA VAL A 23 7.24 32.99 -10.46
C VAL A 23 5.96 32.20 -10.17
N VAL A 24 4.84 32.56 -10.81
CA VAL A 24 3.57 31.83 -10.63
C VAL A 24 3.69 30.40 -11.13
N VAL A 25 4.26 30.20 -12.32
CA VAL A 25 4.49 28.85 -12.87
C VAL A 25 5.40 28.04 -11.96
N PHE A 26 6.52 28.62 -11.51
CA PHE A 26 7.44 27.95 -10.59
C PHE A 26 6.73 27.54 -9.29
N PHE A 27 5.91 28.42 -8.71
CA PHE A 27 5.19 28.11 -7.47
C PHE A 27 4.17 26.97 -7.65
N VAL A 28 3.45 26.94 -8.78
CA VAL A 28 2.52 25.84 -9.10
C VAL A 28 3.25 24.51 -9.26
N PHE A 29 4.38 24.48 -9.97
CA PHE A 29 5.18 23.26 -10.10
C PHE A 29 5.75 22.81 -8.76
N TYR A 30 6.22 23.76 -7.93
CA TYR A 30 6.74 23.48 -6.60
C TYR A 30 5.68 22.84 -5.69
N THR A 31 4.45 23.36 -5.67
CA THR A 31 3.38 22.79 -4.84
C THR A 31 2.90 21.43 -5.34
N LEU A 32 2.81 21.22 -6.66
CA LEU A 32 2.49 19.92 -7.24
C LEU A 32 3.57 18.87 -6.95
N TYR A 33 4.85 19.24 -7.07
CA TYR A 33 5.98 18.38 -6.75
C TYR A 33 5.96 17.94 -5.28
N PHE A 34 5.73 18.89 -4.36
CA PHE A 34 5.69 18.60 -2.93
C PHE A 34 4.51 17.69 -2.57
N PHE A 35 3.33 17.96 -3.14
CA PHE A 35 2.15 17.11 -2.96
C PHE A 35 2.38 15.66 -3.41
N TRP A 36 3.11 15.44 -4.51
CA TRP A 36 3.43 14.11 -5.01
C TRP A 36 4.41 13.35 -4.09
N ILE A 37 5.37 14.05 -3.47
CA ILE A 37 6.35 13.45 -2.55
C ILE A 37 5.74 13.13 -1.18
N GLU A 38 4.88 14.01 -0.65
CA GLU A 38 4.27 13.78 0.67
C GLU A 38 3.13 12.75 0.65
N ASN A 39 2.60 12.43 -0.51
CA ASN A 39 1.58 11.39 -0.68
C ASN A 39 2.15 10.24 -1.52
N PRO A 40 3.18 9.51 -1.04
CA PRO A 40 3.61 8.31 -1.73
C PRO A 40 2.39 7.39 -1.84
N THR A 41 2.14 6.90 -3.06
CA THR A 41 1.15 5.83 -3.25
C THR A 41 1.49 4.74 -2.25
N PRO A 42 0.58 4.39 -1.30
CA PRO A 42 0.89 3.37 -0.30
C PRO A 42 1.26 2.11 -1.05
N THR A 43 2.55 1.77 -1.03
CA THR A 43 3.05 0.52 -1.57
C THR A 43 2.62 -0.51 -0.54
N SER A 44 1.46 -1.11 -0.76
CA SER A 44 0.95 -2.16 0.11
C SER A 44 1.82 -3.40 -0.08
N ASN A 45 2.92 -3.47 0.67
CA ASN A 45 3.63 -4.71 0.89
C ASN A 45 2.71 -5.63 1.71
N ILE A 46 1.91 -6.45 1.02
CA ILE A 46 0.97 -7.38 1.66
C ILE A 46 1.80 -8.55 2.22
N LEU A 47 2.04 -8.54 3.52
CA LEU A 47 2.57 -9.71 4.21
C LEU A 47 1.45 -10.71 4.44
N ILE A 48 1.36 -11.71 3.56
CA ILE A 48 0.48 -12.87 3.78
C ILE A 48 1.19 -13.81 4.76
N MET A 49 0.97 -13.62 6.05
CA MET A 49 1.44 -14.56 7.06
C MET A 49 0.52 -15.77 7.11
N LYS A 50 0.90 -16.85 6.40
CA LYS A 50 0.28 -18.15 6.60
C LYS A 50 0.89 -18.79 7.84
N VAL A 51 0.21 -18.67 8.98
CA VAL A 51 0.64 -19.29 10.24
C VAL A 51 0.40 -20.80 10.13
N PHE A 52 1.46 -21.55 9.87
CA PHE A 52 1.43 -23.00 9.91
C PHE A 52 1.82 -23.49 11.31
N LYS A 53 1.19 -24.59 11.76
CA LYS A 53 1.68 -25.29 12.95
C LYS A 53 3.08 -25.84 12.68
N PRO A 54 4.08 -25.57 13.53
CA PRO A 54 5.41 -26.13 13.37
C PRO A 54 5.33 -27.67 13.45
N GLY A 55 5.84 -28.36 12.42
CA GLY A 55 5.87 -29.83 12.33
C GLY A 55 4.89 -30.45 11.34
N SER A 56 4.02 -29.67 10.70
CA SER A 56 3.17 -30.17 9.61
C SER A 56 3.91 -30.06 8.28
N SER A 57 4.20 -31.18 7.62
CA SER A 57 4.53 -31.19 6.20
C SER A 57 3.30 -30.80 5.41
N ILE A 58 3.37 -29.68 4.70
CA ILE A 58 2.28 -29.24 3.82
C ILE A 58 2.53 -29.94 2.49
N ASP A 59 1.78 -30.99 2.21
CA ASP A 59 1.55 -31.40 0.81
C ASP A 59 0.72 -30.29 0.19
N ILE A 60 1.37 -29.38 -0.54
CA ILE A 60 0.67 -28.42 -1.39
C ILE A 60 0.27 -29.22 -2.61
N PRO A 61 -1.02 -29.50 -2.83
CA PRO A 61 -1.44 -30.15 -4.07
C PRO A 61 -0.98 -29.28 -5.24
N ASP A 62 -0.33 -29.91 -6.23
CA ASP A 62 0.27 -29.24 -7.39
C ASP A 62 -0.74 -28.41 -8.20
N GLU A 63 -2.04 -28.68 -8.04
CA GLU A 63 -3.11 -27.93 -8.68
C GLU A 63 -4.36 -27.98 -7.81
N VAL A 64 -4.70 -26.87 -7.14
CA VAL A 64 -6.01 -26.70 -6.52
C VAL A 64 -6.95 -26.24 -7.62
N ASP A 65 -7.94 -27.06 -7.95
CA ASP A 65 -9.05 -26.62 -8.79
C ASP A 65 -9.78 -25.47 -8.09
N THR A 66 -9.69 -24.29 -8.67
CA THR A 66 -10.32 -23.06 -8.17
C THR A 66 -11.58 -22.69 -8.95
N ASP A 67 -12.10 -23.61 -9.75
CA ASP A 67 -13.37 -23.40 -10.45
C ASP A 67 -14.50 -23.18 -9.45
N GLY A 68 -15.26 -22.11 -9.68
CA GLY A 68 -16.34 -21.69 -8.80
C GLY A 68 -15.90 -21.00 -7.51
N TRP A 69 -14.62 -20.70 -7.30
CA TRP A 69 -14.20 -19.85 -6.19
C TRP A 69 -14.66 -18.40 -6.40
N LEU A 70 -14.95 -17.72 -5.30
CA LEU A 70 -15.24 -16.28 -5.28
C LEU A 70 -13.95 -15.48 -5.16
N SER A 71 -14.00 -14.21 -5.55
CA SER A 71 -12.88 -13.26 -5.42
C SER A 71 -13.26 -12.13 -4.48
N TYR A 72 -12.42 -11.91 -3.47
CA TYR A 72 -12.50 -10.79 -2.56
C TYR A 72 -11.44 -9.77 -2.96
N GLN A 73 -11.85 -8.51 -3.10
CA GLN A 73 -10.96 -7.41 -3.45
C GLN A 73 -11.08 -6.29 -2.42
N ASN A 74 -9.94 -5.82 -1.91
CA ASN A 74 -9.90 -4.69 -1.00
C ASN A 74 -9.07 -3.56 -1.60
N ASN A 75 -9.77 -2.56 -2.13
CA ASN A 75 -9.17 -1.43 -2.82
C ASN A 75 -8.37 -0.51 -1.88
N SER A 76 -8.67 -0.50 -0.57
CA SER A 76 -7.96 0.36 0.39
C SER A 76 -6.54 -0.13 0.69
N TYR A 77 -6.32 -1.44 0.53
CA TYR A 77 -5.05 -2.12 0.77
C TYR A 77 -4.46 -2.72 -0.51
N ASN A 78 -5.09 -2.45 -1.65
CA ASN A 78 -4.70 -2.88 -2.99
C ASN A 78 -4.32 -4.38 -3.08
N PHE A 79 -5.21 -5.26 -2.59
CA PHE A 79 -5.02 -6.71 -2.73
C PHE A 79 -6.30 -7.41 -3.15
N SER A 80 -6.13 -8.61 -3.70
CA SER A 80 -7.20 -9.52 -4.09
C SER A 80 -6.88 -10.95 -3.63
N LEU A 81 -7.90 -11.70 -3.26
CA LEU A 81 -7.79 -13.08 -2.81
C LEU A 81 -8.97 -13.90 -3.35
N LYS A 82 -8.69 -15.12 -3.85
CA LYS A 82 -9.74 -16.10 -4.13
C LYS A 82 -10.05 -16.96 -2.91
N TYR A 83 -11.33 -17.27 -2.70
CA TYR A 83 -11.80 -18.12 -1.60
C TYR A 83 -12.96 -19.03 -2.06
N PRO A 84 -13.16 -20.21 -1.44
CA PRO A 84 -14.24 -21.12 -1.85
C PRO A 84 -15.64 -20.52 -1.64
N THR A 85 -16.62 -20.99 -2.41
CA THR A 85 -18.03 -20.62 -2.21
C THR A 85 -18.58 -21.12 -0.87
N GLY A 86 -19.58 -20.41 -0.35
CA GLY A 86 -20.25 -20.75 0.92
C GLY A 86 -19.51 -20.27 2.19
N TYR A 87 -18.44 -19.49 2.03
CA TYR A 87 -17.83 -18.75 3.13
C TYR A 87 -18.45 -17.35 3.24
N ASP A 88 -18.80 -16.98 4.46
CA ASP A 88 -19.18 -15.63 4.85
C ASP A 88 -17.92 -14.82 5.22
N ILE A 89 -17.81 -13.62 4.69
CA ILE A 89 -16.68 -12.73 4.97
C ILE A 89 -17.10 -11.73 6.05
N SER A 90 -16.27 -11.59 7.08
CA SER A 90 -16.35 -10.47 8.02
C SER A 90 -15.04 -9.69 8.03
N GLU A 91 -15.15 -8.37 8.13
CA GLU A 91 -14.02 -7.46 8.19
C GLU A 91 -14.05 -6.70 9.51
N ASP A 92 -12.92 -6.70 10.22
CA ASP A 92 -12.77 -5.95 11.46
C ASP A 92 -11.56 -5.01 11.35
N SER A 93 -11.73 -3.77 11.82
CA SER A 93 -10.60 -2.85 11.97
C SER A 93 -9.78 -3.27 13.19
N LEU A 94 -8.47 -3.39 12.99
CA LEU A 94 -7.51 -3.67 14.05
C LEU A 94 -6.66 -2.43 14.31
N MET A 95 -6.48 -2.12 15.58
CA MET A 95 -5.52 -1.11 16.04
C MET A 95 -4.49 -1.80 16.92
N TYR A 96 -3.20 -1.67 16.58
CA TYR A 96 -2.11 -2.16 17.41
C TYR A 96 -1.11 -1.04 17.65
N GLY A 97 -1.25 -0.32 18.76
CA GLY A 97 -0.50 0.90 19.00
C GLY A 97 -0.86 1.97 17.97
N GLU A 98 0.12 2.42 17.19
CA GLU A 98 -0.06 3.41 16.11
C GLU A 98 -0.36 2.76 14.74
N TYR A 99 -0.37 1.43 14.67
CA TYR A 99 -0.59 0.71 13.42
C TYR A 99 -2.08 0.45 13.18
N GLU A 100 -2.56 0.90 12.02
CA GLU A 100 -3.88 0.52 11.50
C GLU A 100 -3.77 -0.77 10.70
N GLY A 101 -4.65 -1.71 11.01
CA GLY A 101 -4.77 -2.99 10.31
C GLY A 101 -6.23 -3.36 10.08
N LYS A 102 -6.39 -4.47 9.36
CA LYS A 102 -7.68 -5.06 9.04
C LYS A 102 -7.58 -6.57 9.22
N SER A 103 -8.49 -7.13 10.02
CA SER A 103 -8.72 -8.56 10.08
C SER A 103 -9.80 -8.92 9.09
N ILE A 104 -9.60 -9.98 8.33
CA ILE A 104 -10.58 -10.52 7.40
C ILE A 104 -10.78 -11.97 7.78
N SER A 105 -11.98 -12.31 8.21
CA SER A 105 -12.32 -13.67 8.62
C SER A 105 -13.25 -14.28 7.59
N PHE A 106 -12.91 -15.48 7.16
CA PHE A 106 -13.70 -16.31 6.26
C PHE A 106 -14.33 -17.40 7.11
N ASN A 107 -15.63 -17.25 7.38
CA ASN A 107 -16.38 -18.12 8.27
C ASN A 107 -17.28 -19.03 7.44
N LYS A 108 -17.29 -20.32 7.74
CA LYS A 108 -18.24 -21.26 7.16
C LYS A 108 -19.00 -21.93 8.31
N PRO A 109 -20.34 -21.86 8.36
CA PRO A 109 -21.11 -22.28 9.54
C PRO A 109 -20.90 -23.72 10.03
N SER A 110 -20.39 -24.61 9.17
CA SER A 110 -20.25 -26.05 9.43
C SER A 110 -18.81 -26.56 9.43
N GLU A 111 -17.83 -25.68 9.27
CA GLU A 111 -16.41 -26.04 9.07
C GLU A 111 -15.50 -25.11 9.88
N ASP A 112 -14.21 -25.47 9.95
CA ASP A 112 -13.20 -24.61 10.57
C ASP A 112 -13.13 -23.27 9.81
N SER A 113 -13.25 -22.17 10.54
CA SER A 113 -13.03 -20.83 9.99
C SER A 113 -11.54 -20.55 9.85
N PHE A 114 -11.19 -19.71 8.89
CA PHE A 114 -9.83 -19.18 8.76
C PHE A 114 -9.86 -17.67 8.65
N GLY A 115 -8.79 -17.03 9.13
CA GLY A 115 -8.67 -15.58 9.12
C GLY A 115 -7.33 -15.14 8.56
N ILE A 116 -7.34 -14.00 7.89
CA ILE A 116 -6.17 -13.31 7.39
C ILE A 116 -6.13 -11.96 8.11
N ARG A 117 -4.97 -11.62 8.68
CA ARG A 117 -4.73 -10.31 9.27
C ARG A 117 -3.77 -9.55 8.38
N ILE A 118 -4.15 -8.34 8.01
CA ILE A 118 -3.40 -7.47 7.12
C ILE A 118 -3.13 -6.18 7.87
N PHE A 119 -1.88 -5.77 7.92
CA PHE A 119 -1.48 -4.53 8.57
C PHE A 119 -0.97 -3.56 7.51
N LYS A 120 -1.41 -2.30 7.58
CA LYS A 120 -0.86 -1.26 6.71
C LYS A 120 0.44 -0.78 7.34
N VAL A 121 1.58 -1.20 6.79
CA VAL A 121 2.87 -0.69 7.23
C VAL A 121 3.16 0.60 6.45
N MET A 122 3.26 1.72 7.16
CA MET A 122 3.42 3.05 6.56
C MET A 122 4.87 3.39 6.20
N GLU A 123 5.85 2.65 6.74
CA GLU A 123 7.29 2.88 6.53
C GLU A 123 8.04 1.54 6.43
N GLU A 124 8.84 1.33 5.37
CA GLU A 124 9.58 0.08 5.11
C GLU A 124 10.53 -0.30 6.25
N GLU A 125 11.15 0.68 6.90
CA GLU A 125 12.13 0.48 7.97
C GLU A 125 11.52 -0.21 9.21
N LYS A 126 10.19 -0.17 9.37
CA LYS A 126 9.47 -0.75 10.52
C LYS A 126 8.93 -2.15 10.30
N ILE A 127 9.14 -2.76 9.13
CA ILE A 127 8.55 -4.06 8.79
C ILE A 127 9.08 -5.17 9.72
N ALA A 128 10.40 -5.21 9.96
CA ALA A 128 11.02 -6.24 10.80
C ALA A 128 10.60 -6.14 12.28
N ASP A 129 10.64 -4.93 12.85
CA ASP A 129 10.21 -4.68 14.23
C ASP A 129 8.72 -4.95 14.43
N THR A 130 7.88 -4.60 13.45
CA THR A 130 6.44 -4.87 13.51
C THR A 130 6.16 -6.37 13.47
N TYR A 131 6.92 -7.13 12.66
CA TYR A 131 6.80 -8.57 12.60
C TYR A 131 7.16 -9.24 13.93
N GLU A 132 8.31 -8.88 14.52
CA GLU A 132 8.76 -9.41 15.81
C GLU A 132 7.74 -9.11 16.91
N ARG A 133 7.18 -7.90 16.95
CA ARG A 133 6.16 -7.52 17.95
C ARG A 133 4.83 -8.24 17.78
N LEU A 134 4.39 -8.47 16.55
CA LEU A 134 3.09 -9.10 16.28
C LEU A 134 3.11 -10.61 16.47
N THR A 135 4.23 -11.26 16.14
CA THR A 135 4.36 -12.73 16.20
C THR A 135 5.06 -13.21 17.46
N GLY A 136 5.87 -12.37 18.10
CA GLY A 136 6.79 -12.76 19.16
C GLY A 136 7.95 -13.62 18.65
N VAL A 137 8.18 -13.68 17.34
CA VAL A 137 9.19 -14.53 16.70
C VAL A 137 10.23 -13.67 15.99
N ASP A 138 11.50 -13.97 16.24
CA ASP A 138 12.65 -13.30 15.61
C ASP A 138 12.61 -13.50 14.07
N PRO A 139 12.57 -12.42 13.29
CA PRO A 139 12.47 -12.49 11.82
C PRO A 139 13.69 -13.12 11.14
N SER A 140 14.85 -13.19 11.80
CA SER A 140 16.06 -13.84 11.27
C SER A 140 15.92 -15.36 11.11
N ILE A 141 14.97 -15.97 11.81
CA ILE A 141 14.69 -17.41 11.77
C ILE A 141 14.01 -17.83 10.46
N TYR A 142 13.45 -16.87 9.70
CA TYR A 142 12.60 -17.13 8.55
C TYR A 142 13.16 -16.73 7.19
N GLN A 143 14.49 -16.73 7.02
CA GLN A 143 15.11 -16.66 5.67
C GLN A 143 14.57 -17.74 4.69
N HIS A 144 13.86 -18.77 5.19
CA HIS A 144 13.20 -19.81 4.40
C HIS A 144 11.67 -19.88 4.52
N VAL A 145 10.98 -18.92 5.16
CA VAL A 145 9.56 -18.72 4.81
C VAL A 145 9.60 -18.06 3.46
N VAL A 146 9.38 -18.87 2.44
CA VAL A 146 9.15 -18.44 1.08
C VAL A 146 8.07 -17.37 1.16
N MET A 147 8.50 -16.11 1.10
CA MET A 147 7.72 -14.99 0.65
C MET A 147 7.37 -15.30 -0.79
N GLU A 148 6.45 -16.23 -1.00
CA GLU A 148 5.82 -16.41 -2.29
C GLU A 148 4.83 -15.26 -2.41
N VAL A 149 5.41 -14.10 -2.72
CA VAL A 149 4.75 -13.03 -3.41
C VAL A 149 4.35 -13.66 -4.74
N ALA A 150 3.20 -14.35 -4.76
CA ALA A 150 2.54 -14.67 -6.01
C ALA A 150 2.40 -13.35 -6.74
N GLY A 151 3.10 -13.24 -7.87
CA GLY A 151 3.25 -12.01 -8.63
C GLY A 151 1.89 -11.36 -8.82
N ILE A 152 1.69 -10.24 -8.13
CA ILE A 152 0.69 -9.26 -8.53
C ILE A 152 1.31 -8.60 -9.76
N GLU A 153 1.05 -9.17 -10.94
CA GLU A 153 1.33 -8.48 -12.19
C GLU A 153 0.55 -7.16 -12.19
N ALA A 154 1.28 -6.07 -12.42
CA ALA A 154 0.77 -4.70 -12.52
C ALA A 154 0.07 -4.45 -13.86
#